data_AF-I6CBS5-F1
#
_entry.id   AF-I6CBS5-F1
#
_cell.length_a   1.000
_cell.length_b   1.000
_cell.length_c   1.000
_cell.angle_alpha   90.00
_cell.angle_beta   90.00
_cell.angle_gamma   90.00
#
_symmetry.space_group_name_H-M   'P 1'
#
loop_
_entity.id
_entity.type
_entity.pdbx_description
1 polymer ?
#
loop_
_entity_poly.entity_id
_entity_poly.type
_entity_poly.pdbx_seq_one_letter_code
_entity_poly.pdbx_strand_id
1 'polypeptide(L)'
;MVGLDAGVAKLATLSDGTVFEPVNSFQKNQKKLARLQRQLSRKVKFSNNWQKQKRKIQRLHSCIANIRRDYLHKVTTTVSKNHAMIVIEDLKVSNMSKSAAGTVSLPGRNVRAKSGLNRSILDQGWYEMRRQLEYKQLWSGGQVLAVPPALRVLWSYSERKSPVTK
;
A
#
# COMPACT_ATOMS: atom_id res chain seq x y z
N MET A 1 -19.66 12.47 1.48
CA MET A 1 -19.19 11.17 0.92
C MET A 1 -17.97 11.47 0.06
N VAL A 2 -16.94 10.62 0.09
CA VAL A 2 -15.73 10.82 -0.73
C VAL A 2 -15.29 9.51 -1.37
N GLY A 3 -14.91 9.55 -2.65
CA GLY A 3 -14.28 8.44 -3.34
C GLY A 3 -12.77 8.45 -3.10
N LEU A 4 -12.18 7.27 -2.88
CA LEU A 4 -10.75 7.09 -2.64
C LEU A 4 -10.19 6.08 -3.67
N ASP A 5 -9.38 6.59 -4.59
CA ASP A 5 -8.65 5.81 -5.58
C ASP A 5 -7.21 5.57 -5.08
N ALA A 6 -6.84 4.31 -4.88
CA ALA A 6 -5.54 3.93 -4.36
C ALA A 6 -4.58 3.52 -5.50
N GLY A 7 -3.38 4.11 -5.52
CA GLY A 7 -2.43 3.94 -6.61
C GLY A 7 -0.99 3.70 -6.15
N VAL A 8 -0.14 3.26 -7.09
CA VAL A 8 1.30 3.05 -6.83
C VAL A 8 2.08 4.36 -7.02
N ALA A 9 1.62 5.21 -7.94
CA ALA A 9 2.18 6.55 -8.16
C ALA A 9 1.73 7.54 -7.08
N LYS A 10 0.44 7.50 -6.73
CA LYS A 10 -0.19 8.28 -5.67
C LYS A 10 -0.81 7.30 -4.68
N LEU A 11 -0.49 7.40 -3.39
CA LEU A 11 -0.99 6.44 -2.40
C LEU A 11 -2.52 6.42 -2.39
N ALA A 12 -3.14 7.60 -2.37
CA ALA A 12 -4.58 7.77 -2.46
C ALA A 12 -4.91 9.12 -3.11
N THR A 13 -5.92 9.14 -3.98
CA THR A 13 -6.53 10.35 -4.53
C THR A 13 -7.99 10.38 -4.10
N LEU A 14 -8.39 11.47 -3.46
CA LEU A 14 -9.77 11.70 -3.06
C LEU A 14 -10.54 12.38 -4.18
N SER A 15 -11.86 12.17 -4.23
CA SER A 15 -12.74 12.81 -5.22
C SER A 15 -12.85 14.33 -5.06
N ASP A 16 -12.40 14.89 -3.92
CA ASP A 16 -12.27 16.33 -3.68
C ASP A 16 -11.00 16.95 -4.30
N GLY A 17 -10.14 16.14 -4.92
CA GLY A 17 -8.87 16.56 -5.52
C GLY A 17 -7.66 16.45 -4.58
N THR A 18 -7.85 16.06 -3.31
CA THR A 18 -6.75 15.85 -2.37
C THR A 18 -5.93 14.62 -2.77
N VAL A 19 -4.61 14.79 -2.85
CA VAL A 19 -3.67 13.72 -3.21
C VAL A 19 -2.74 13.42 -2.05
N PHE A 20 -2.64 12.14 -1.69
CA PHE A 20 -1.64 11.64 -0.75
C PHE A 20 -0.51 10.95 -1.51
N GLU A 21 0.70 11.50 -1.39
CA GLU A 21 1.89 10.95 -2.02
C GLU A 21 2.45 9.75 -1.24
N PRO A 22 3.10 8.78 -1.89
CA PRO A 22 3.72 7.66 -1.21
C PRO A 22 5.02 8.06 -0.51
N VAL A 23 5.24 7.62 0.74
CA VAL A 23 6.47 7.95 1.50
C VAL A 23 7.72 7.25 0.93
N ASN A 24 7.53 6.17 0.16
CA ASN A 24 8.59 5.39 -0.50
C ASN A 24 9.74 5.01 0.46
N SER A 25 9.39 4.73 1.72
CA SER A 25 10.36 4.49 2.80
C SER A 25 11.30 3.31 2.48
N PHE A 26 10.80 2.30 1.76
CA PHE A 26 11.58 1.15 1.37
C PHE A 26 12.58 1.45 0.26
N GLN A 27 12.21 2.26 -0.74
CA GLN A 27 13.13 2.67 -1.81
C GLN A 27 14.33 3.43 -1.24
N LYS A 28 14.09 4.38 -0.32
CA LYS A 28 15.13 5.16 0.37
C LYS A 28 16.12 4.26 1.13
N ASN A 29 15.62 3.20 1.77
CA ASN A 29 16.44 2.29 2.57
C ASN A 29 16.96 1.05 1.80
N GLN A 30 16.60 0.89 0.52
CA GLN A 30 16.93 -0.31 -0.27
C GLN A 30 18.44 -0.53 -0.40
N LYS A 31 19.21 0.53 -0.70
CA LYS A 31 20.67 0.45 -0.82
C LYS A 31 21.32 0.00 0.50
N LYS A 32 20.83 0.56 1.62
CA LYS A 32 21.30 0.20 2.96
C LYS A 32 20.97 -1.25 3.29
N LEU A 33 19.75 -1.70 2.99
CA LEU A 33 19.32 -3.07 3.21
C LEU A 33 20.17 -4.07 2.40
N ALA A 34 20.38 -3.80 1.11
CA ALA A 34 21.20 -4.64 0.24
C ALA A 34 22.65 -4.74 0.76
N ARG A 35 23.22 -3.63 1.24
CA ARG A 35 24.55 -3.63 1.87
C ARG A 35 24.59 -4.50 3.12
N LEU A 36 23.60 -4.38 4.01
CA LEU A 36 23.53 -5.18 5.23
C LEU A 36 23.35 -6.67 4.93
N GLN A 37 22.55 -7.02 3.93
CA GLN A 37 22.35 -8.40 3.47
C GLN A 37 23.63 -9.00 2.88
N ARG A 38 24.37 -8.24 2.04
CA ARG A 38 25.68 -8.68 1.51
C ARG A 38 26.72 -8.86 2.61
N GLN A 39 26.69 -8.03 3.65
CA GLN A 39 27.54 -8.22 4.83
C GLN A 39 27.16 -9.47 5.63
N LEU A 40 25.87 -9.83 5.68
CA LEU A 40 25.40 -11.04 6.36
C LEU A 40 25.85 -12.30 5.61
N SER A 41 25.77 -12.31 4.27
CA SER A 41 26.12 -13.49 3.45
C SER A 41 27.60 -13.87 3.55
N ARG A 42 28.47 -12.91 3.89
CA ARG A 42 29.90 -13.13 4.11
C ARG A 42 30.25 -13.64 5.51
N LYS A 43 29.27 -13.73 6.43
CA LYS A 43 29.50 -14.14 7.82
C LYS A 43 29.16 -15.61 8.02
N VAL A 44 29.94 -16.30 8.86
CA VAL A 44 29.67 -17.68 9.29
C VAL A 44 28.31 -17.75 9.96
N LYS A 45 27.42 -18.57 9.39
CA LYS A 45 26.05 -18.76 9.88
C LYS A 45 26.06 -19.12 11.36
N PHE A 46 25.11 -18.57 12.12
CA PHE A 46 24.97 -18.76 13.58
C PHE A 46 26.08 -18.21 14.49
N SER A 47 27.20 -17.72 13.96
CA SER A 47 28.19 -17.01 14.78
C SER A 47 27.60 -15.76 15.47
N ASN A 48 28.22 -15.34 16.58
CA ASN A 48 27.83 -14.11 17.29
C ASN A 48 27.80 -12.88 16.37
N ASN A 49 28.76 -12.78 15.46
CA ASN A 49 28.82 -11.69 14.47
C ASN A 49 27.71 -11.78 13.42
N TRP A 50 27.32 -12.98 13.02
CA TRP A 50 26.18 -13.21 12.13
C TRP A 50 24.86 -12.80 12.81
N GLN A 51 24.66 -13.19 14.07
CA GLN A 51 23.47 -12.80 14.82
C GLN A 51 23.38 -11.27 15.00
N LYS A 52 24.50 -10.61 15.36
CA LYS A 52 24.57 -9.14 15.45
C LYS A 52 24.16 -8.47 14.13
N GLN A 53 24.62 -9.00 13.00
CA GLN A 53 24.26 -8.47 11.66
C GLN A 53 22.79 -8.72 11.32
N LYS A 54 22.26 -9.92 11.62
CA LYS A 54 20.85 -10.25 11.43
C LYS A 54 19.94 -9.29 12.21
N ARG A 55 20.29 -8.96 13.46
CA ARG A 55 19.56 -7.96 14.25
C ARG A 55 19.56 -6.57 13.61
N LYS A 56 20.67 -6.13 12.99
CA LYS A 56 20.72 -4.85 12.26
C LYS A 56 19.74 -4.84 11.07
N ILE A 57 19.66 -5.94 10.32
CA ILE A 57 18.71 -6.10 9.22
C ILE A 57 17.28 -6.06 9.74
N GLN A 58 16.97 -6.81 10.80
CA GLN A 58 15.64 -6.83 11.42
C GLN A 58 15.23 -5.43 11.90
N ARG A 59 16.10 -4.71 12.61
CA ARG A 59 15.85 -3.33 13.04
C ARG A 59 15.53 -2.41 11.87
N LEU A 60 16.24 -2.54 10.75
CA LEU A 60 15.97 -1.75 9.55
C LEU A 60 14.60 -2.09 8.95
N HIS A 61 14.24 -3.38 8.86
CA HIS A 61 12.91 -3.79 8.42
C HIS A 61 11.80 -3.23 9.32
N SER A 62 11.96 -3.33 10.65
CA SER A 62 11.01 -2.76 11.61
C SER A 62 10.87 -1.25 11.45
N CYS A 63 11.99 -0.53 11.27
CA CYS A 63 11.97 0.92 11.04
C CYS A 63 11.18 1.30 9.78
N ILE A 64 11.45 0.63 8.65
CA ILE A 64 10.72 0.85 7.38
C ILE A 64 9.22 0.58 7.56
N ALA A 65 8.87 -0.54 8.21
CA ALA A 65 7.48 -0.88 8.46
C ALA A 65 6.78 0.13 9.39
N ASN A 66 7.49 0.66 10.39
CA ASN A 66 6.95 1.63 11.34
C ASN A 66 6.74 3.00 10.68
N ILE A 67 7.67 3.48 9.85
CA ILE A 67 7.50 4.72 9.08
C ILE A 67 6.25 4.63 8.20
N ARG A 68 6.10 3.51 7.48
CA ARG A 68 4.91 3.27 6.65
C ARG A 68 3.63 3.23 7.48
N ARG A 69 3.64 2.51 8.60
CA ARG A 69 2.46 2.39 9.48
C ARG A 69 2.04 3.75 10.05
N ASP A 70 2.99 4.53 10.54
CA ASP A 70 2.74 5.89 11.04
C ASP A 70 2.11 6.78 9.97
N TYR A 71 2.67 6.75 8.75
CA TYR A 71 2.11 7.50 7.63
C TYR A 71 0.67 7.08 7.29
N LEU A 72 0.41 5.76 7.19
CA LEU A 72 -0.93 5.25 6.93
C LEU A 72 -1.91 5.67 8.03
N HIS A 73 -1.51 5.64 9.30
CA HIS A 73 -2.39 6.12 10.38
C HIS A 73 -2.70 7.60 10.25
N LYS A 74 -1.72 8.44 9.90
CA LYS A 74 -1.93 9.88 9.70
C LYS A 74 -2.93 10.12 8.57
N VAL A 75 -2.70 9.53 7.40
CA VAL A 75 -3.59 9.66 6.24
C VAL A 75 -5.01 9.20 6.58
N THR A 76 -5.15 7.98 7.09
CA THR A 76 -6.48 7.41 7.37
C THR A 76 -7.21 8.13 8.50
N THR A 77 -6.50 8.70 9.48
CA THR A 77 -7.12 9.58 10.50
C THR A 77 -7.64 10.86 9.86
N THR A 78 -6.87 11.51 8.99
CA THR A 78 -7.30 12.73 8.31
C THR A 78 -8.54 12.47 7.45
N VAL A 79 -8.52 11.40 6.63
CA VAL A 79 -9.68 11.04 5.80
C VAL A 79 -10.88 10.73 6.68
N SER A 80 -10.70 9.94 7.74
CA SER A 80 -11.81 9.50 8.60
C SER A 80 -12.47 10.63 9.39
N LYS A 81 -11.70 11.66 9.78
CA LYS A 81 -12.25 12.81 10.51
C LYS A 81 -13.06 13.74 9.62
N ASN A 82 -12.66 13.86 8.35
CA ASN A 82 -13.26 14.82 7.42
C ASN A 82 -14.46 14.26 6.66
N HIS A 83 -14.66 12.93 6.66
CA HIS A 83 -15.67 12.27 5.85
C HIS A 83 -16.40 11.18 6.63
N ALA A 84 -17.74 11.26 6.65
CA ALA A 84 -18.62 10.28 7.28
C ALA A 84 -18.86 9.01 6.43
N MET A 85 -18.58 9.08 5.12
CA MET A 85 -18.71 7.96 4.21
C MET A 85 -17.58 7.97 3.21
N ILE A 86 -16.86 6.86 3.13
CA ILE A 86 -15.69 6.66 2.28
C ILE A 86 -15.96 5.51 1.32
N VAL A 87 -15.87 5.77 0.02
CA VAL A 87 -15.90 4.72 -0.99
C VAL A 87 -14.48 4.39 -1.38
N ILE A 88 -14.09 3.14 -1.21
CA ILE A 88 -12.79 2.63 -1.59
C ILE A 88 -12.98 1.62 -2.71
N GLU A 89 -12.05 1.59 -3.64
CA GLU A 89 -12.07 0.53 -4.63
C GLU A 89 -11.55 -0.79 -4.07
N ASP A 90 -12.27 -1.86 -4.39
CA ASP A 90 -11.86 -3.21 -4.05
C ASP A 90 -10.73 -3.68 -4.97
N LEU A 91 -9.54 -3.14 -4.74
CA LEU A 91 -8.32 -3.60 -5.39
C LEU A 91 -8.02 -5.00 -4.89
N LYS A 92 -8.01 -5.98 -5.81
CA LYS A 92 -7.55 -7.34 -5.54
C LYS A 92 -6.02 -7.36 -5.41
N VAL A 93 -5.49 -6.77 -4.33
CA VAL A 93 -4.05 -6.61 -4.08
C VAL A 93 -3.31 -7.94 -4.11
N SER A 94 -3.95 -9.01 -3.63
CA SER A 94 -3.44 -10.38 -3.71
C SER A 94 -3.17 -10.80 -5.16
N ASN A 95 -4.10 -10.53 -6.08
CA ASN A 95 -3.91 -10.81 -7.50
C ASN A 95 -2.86 -9.90 -8.13
N MET A 96 -2.83 -8.62 -7.77
CA MET A 96 -1.88 -7.66 -8.32
C MET A 96 -0.43 -7.92 -7.88
N SER A 97 -0.23 -8.55 -6.71
CA SER A 97 1.09 -8.89 -6.16
C SER A 97 1.56 -10.31 -6.49
N LYS A 98 0.80 -11.09 -7.28
CA LYS A 98 1.20 -12.42 -7.73
C LYS A 98 2.51 -12.37 -8.50
N SER A 99 3.37 -13.35 -8.23
CA SER A 99 4.63 -13.53 -8.94
C SER A 99 4.37 -13.86 -10.41
N ALA A 100 5.21 -13.34 -11.29
CA ALA A 100 5.30 -13.83 -12.67
C ALA A 100 6.39 -14.89 -12.83
N ALA A 101 7.11 -15.28 -11.77
CA ALA A 101 8.07 -16.37 -11.83
C ALA A 101 7.30 -17.67 -12.07
N GLY A 102 7.30 -18.14 -13.32
CA GLY A 102 6.76 -19.44 -13.70
C GLY A 102 7.55 -20.60 -13.11
N THR A 103 7.33 -21.80 -13.62
CA THR A 103 8.04 -23.02 -13.17
C THR A 103 9.33 -23.23 -13.97
N VAL A 104 10.13 -24.23 -13.56
CA VAL A 104 11.33 -24.65 -14.31
C VAL A 104 10.96 -25.12 -15.72
N SER A 105 9.81 -25.78 -15.88
CA SER A 105 9.30 -26.25 -17.18
C SER A 105 8.64 -25.15 -18.02
N LEU A 106 8.08 -24.12 -17.40
CA LEU A 106 7.42 -22.99 -18.07
C LEU A 106 7.87 -21.68 -17.42
N PRO A 107 9.04 -21.15 -17.82
CA PRO A 107 9.58 -19.93 -17.25
C PRO A 107 8.67 -18.75 -17.59
N GLY A 108 8.39 -17.93 -16.57
CA GLY A 108 7.56 -16.75 -16.76
C GLY A 108 8.28 -15.63 -17.51
N ARG A 109 7.51 -14.74 -18.14
CA ARG A 109 8.01 -13.57 -18.87
C ARG A 109 7.97 -12.32 -17.99
N ASN A 110 8.87 -11.37 -18.25
CA ASN A 110 8.93 -10.07 -17.57
C ASN A 110 8.99 -10.14 -16.03
N VAL A 111 9.56 -11.24 -15.48
CA VAL A 111 9.58 -11.53 -14.03
C VAL A 111 10.23 -10.40 -13.23
N ARG A 112 11.33 -9.83 -13.73
CA ARG A 112 12.04 -8.74 -13.05
C ARG A 112 11.20 -7.47 -12.96
N ALA A 113 10.57 -7.06 -14.06
CA ALA A 113 9.69 -5.90 -14.10
C ALA A 113 8.48 -6.11 -13.16
N LYS A 114 7.85 -7.28 -13.22
CA LYS A 114 6.72 -7.63 -12.35
C LYS A 114 7.10 -7.66 -10.88
N SER A 115 8.26 -8.23 -10.53
CA SER A 115 8.77 -8.26 -9.16
C SER A 115 8.99 -6.84 -8.61
N GLY A 116 9.52 -5.92 -9.44
CA GLY A 116 9.66 -4.50 -9.10
C GLY A 116 8.32 -3.81 -8.86
N LEU A 117 7.31 -4.08 -9.69
CA LEU A 117 5.96 -3.57 -9.52
C LEU A 117 5.30 -4.13 -8.25
N ASN A 118 5.36 -5.44 -8.03
CA ASN A 118 4.80 -6.10 -6.84
C ASN A 118 5.39 -5.51 -5.55
N ARG A 119 6.70 -5.28 -5.56
CA ARG A 119 7.41 -4.65 -4.46
C ARG A 119 6.89 -3.23 -4.16
N SER A 120 6.58 -2.47 -5.20
CA SER A 120 6.02 -1.11 -5.05
C SER A 120 4.58 -1.14 -4.55
N ILE A 121 3.75 -2.06 -5.06
CA ILE A 121 2.38 -2.30 -4.58
C ILE A 121 2.37 -2.66 -3.08
N LEU A 122 3.22 -3.60 -2.68
CA LEU A 122 3.33 -4.02 -1.27
C LEU A 122 3.92 -2.94 -0.37
N ASP A 123 4.70 -1.99 -0.92
CA ASP A 123 5.20 -0.86 -0.15
C ASP A 123 4.10 0.16 0.17
N GLN A 124 3.07 0.28 -0.66
CA GLN A 124 1.95 1.20 -0.39
C GLN A 124 1.09 0.79 0.79
N GLY A 125 0.93 -0.52 1.03
CA GLY A 125 0.17 -1.01 2.18
C GLY A 125 -1.35 -0.77 2.09
N TRP A 126 -1.94 -0.82 0.89
CA TRP A 126 -3.37 -0.58 0.69
C TRP A 126 -4.30 -1.44 1.55
N TYR A 127 -3.93 -2.71 1.79
CA TYR A 127 -4.69 -3.57 2.70
C TYR A 127 -4.75 -3.00 4.11
N GLU A 128 -3.61 -2.51 4.62
CA GLU A 128 -3.53 -1.89 5.94
C GLU A 128 -4.29 -0.56 5.97
N MET A 129 -4.22 0.23 4.89
CA MET A 129 -5.03 1.45 4.75
C MET A 129 -6.53 1.16 4.85
N ARG A 130 -7.03 0.19 4.07
CA ARG A 130 -8.44 -0.20 4.11
C ARG A 130 -8.86 -0.67 5.49
N ARG A 131 -8.10 -1.58 6.10
CA ARG A 131 -8.35 -2.04 7.47
C ARG A 131 -8.41 -0.87 8.45
N GLN A 132 -7.53 0.11 8.30
CA GLN A 132 -7.50 1.30 9.15
C GLN A 132 -8.70 2.22 8.96
N LEU A 133 -9.15 2.42 7.73
CA LEU A 133 -10.34 3.20 7.44
C LEU A 133 -11.59 2.51 7.98
N GLU A 134 -11.71 1.19 7.81
CA GLU A 134 -12.85 0.41 8.30
C GLU A 134 -13.04 0.57 9.81
N TYR A 135 -11.99 0.33 10.62
CA TYR A 135 -12.15 0.46 12.07
C TYR A 135 -12.30 1.92 12.53
N LYS A 136 -11.65 2.90 11.87
CA LYS A 136 -11.77 4.31 12.28
C LYS A 136 -13.14 4.89 11.93
N GLN A 137 -13.69 4.51 10.79
CA GLN A 137 -15.06 4.88 10.44
C GLN A 137 -16.05 4.27 11.41
N LEU A 138 -15.88 3.00 11.80
CA LEU A 138 -16.71 2.38 12.83
C LEU A 138 -16.67 3.17 14.16
N TRP A 139 -15.49 3.64 14.58
CA TRP A 139 -15.35 4.47 15.79
C TRP A 139 -15.99 5.86 15.65
N SER A 140 -15.92 6.45 14.47
CA SER A 140 -16.48 7.76 14.16
C SER A 140 -17.97 7.73 13.78
N GLY A 141 -18.61 6.55 13.76
CA GLY A 141 -20.00 6.37 13.33
C GLY A 141 -20.22 6.49 11.82
N GLY A 142 -19.14 6.46 11.03
CA GLY A 142 -19.16 6.49 9.58
C GLY A 142 -19.08 5.11 8.94
N GLN A 143 -18.97 5.06 7.61
CA GLN A 143 -18.95 3.82 6.84
C GLN A 143 -17.90 3.80 5.73
N VAL A 144 -17.34 2.61 5.48
CA VAL A 144 -16.47 2.33 4.34
C VAL A 144 -17.19 1.37 3.39
N LEU A 145 -17.37 1.78 2.14
CA LEU A 145 -17.94 0.94 1.09
C LEU A 145 -16.86 0.53 0.09
N ALA A 146 -16.66 -0.78 -0.08
CA ALA A 146 -15.75 -1.30 -1.09
C ALA A 146 -16.49 -1.54 -2.41
N VAL A 147 -16.08 -0.88 -3.50
CA VAL A 147 -16.74 -0.97 -4.80
C VAL A 147 -15.81 -1.64 -5.82
N PRO A 148 -16.30 -2.59 -6.64
CA PRO A 148 -15.53 -3.14 -7.74
C PRO A 148 -15.01 -2.05 -8.70
N PRO A 149 -13.74 -2.08 -9.11
CA PRO A 149 -13.16 -1.05 -9.99
C PRO A 149 -13.88 -0.93 -11.34
N ALA A 150 -14.54 -1.99 -11.81
CA ALA A 150 -15.34 -1.98 -13.05
C ALA A 150 -16.59 -1.08 -12.98
N LEU A 151 -17.11 -0.81 -11.79
CA LEU A 151 -18.31 0.02 -11.60
C LEU A 151 -17.99 1.52 -11.43
N ARG A 152 -16.70 1.89 -11.44
CA ARG A 152 -16.23 3.28 -11.30
C ARG A 152 -16.87 4.23 -12.32
N VAL A 153 -17.07 3.77 -13.56
CA VAL A 153 -17.64 4.58 -14.65
C VAL A 153 -19.12 4.91 -14.42
N LEU A 154 -19.86 4.00 -13.78
CA LEU A 154 -21.30 4.18 -13.52
C LEU A 154 -21.55 5.13 -12.34
N TRP A 155 -20.66 5.14 -11.34
CA TRP A 155 -20.81 6.03 -10.18
C TRP A 155 -20.54 7.50 -10.53
N SER A 156 -19.49 7.79 -11.32
CA SER A 156 -19.24 9.14 -11.85
C SER A 156 -20.34 9.66 -12.80
N TYR A 157 -21.22 8.77 -13.27
CA TYR A 157 -22.37 9.12 -14.12
C TYR A 157 -23.62 9.46 -13.29
N SER A 158 -23.78 8.83 -12.12
CA SER A 158 -24.88 9.07 -11.17
C SER A 158 -24.74 10.42 -10.46
N GLU A 159 -23.54 10.79 -10.01
CA GLU A 159 -23.29 12.06 -9.31
C GLU A 159 -23.43 13.30 -10.22
N ARG A 160 -23.37 13.13 -11.56
CA ARG A 160 -23.63 14.20 -12.53
C ARG A 160 -25.11 14.46 -12.81
N LYS A 161 -26.03 13.64 -12.29
CA LYS A 161 -27.48 13.82 -12.44
C LYS A 161 -28.19 14.12 -11.11
N SER A 162 -27.65 15.04 -10.31
CA SER A 162 -28.51 15.80 -9.41
C SER A 162 -29.19 16.91 -10.23
N PRO A 163 -30.51 16.87 -10.46
CA PRO A 163 -31.18 17.94 -11.16
C PRO A 163 -31.13 19.19 -10.27
N VAL A 164 -30.52 20.25 -10.77
CA VAL A 164 -30.74 21.60 -10.27
C VAL A 164 -32.22 21.90 -10.50
N THR A 165 -33.04 21.75 -9.46
CA THR A 165 -34.41 22.25 -9.44
C THR A 165 -34.34 23.78 -9.47
N LYS A 166 -34.78 24.36 -10.58
CA LYS A 166 -35.28 25.74 -10.64
C LYS A 166 -36.74 25.75 -10.26
#